data_AF-A0A1M6LTR3-F1
#
_entry.id   AF-A0A1M6LTR3-F1
#
_cell.length_a   1.000
_cell.length_b   1.000
_cell.length_c   1.000
_cell.angle_alpha   90.00
_cell.angle_beta   90.00
_cell.angle_gamma   90.00
#
_symmetry.space_group_name_H-M   'P 1'
#
loop_
_entity.id
_entity.type
_entity.pdbx_description
1 polymer ?
#
loop_
_entity_poly.entity_id
_entity_poly.type
_entity_poly.pdbx_seq_one_letter_code
_entity_poly.pdbx_strand_id
1 'polypeptide(L)' 'MKTVQIELNKKQFIKIIKELDENDRFQLYNELKKSLFLKRFNKLLKSAKTDDLTFGEITREVESVRKERFENGRQIY' A
#
# COMPACT_ATOMS: atom_id res chain seq x y z
N MET A 1 -17.70 41.92 -7.59
CA MET A 1 -17.66 40.65 -8.35
C MET A 1 -18.71 39.72 -7.76
N LYS A 2 -19.64 39.20 -8.57
CA LYS A 2 -20.64 38.23 -8.10
C LYS A 2 -19.98 36.87 -7.98
N THR A 3 -19.82 36.38 -6.76
CA THR A 3 -19.32 35.03 -6.48
C THR A 3 -20.42 34.03 -6.82
N VAL A 4 -20.25 33.27 -7.89
CA VAL A 4 -21.16 32.17 -8.23
C VAL A 4 -20.68 30.94 -7.49
N GLN A 5 -21.43 30.51 -6.46
CA GLN A 5 -21.20 29.22 -5.83
C GLN A 5 -21.79 28.14 -6.74
N ILE A 6 -20.91 27.43 -7.45
CA ILE A 6 -21.30 26.28 -8.27
C ILE A 6 -21.13 25.03 -7.42
N GLU A 7 -22.24 24.44 -6.99
CA GLU A 7 -22.24 23.10 -6.41
C GLU A 7 -22.08 22.07 -7.53
N LEU A 8 -20.84 21.66 -7.78
CA LEU A 8 -20.53 20.61 -8.75
C LEU A 8 -20.62 19.24 -8.09
N ASN A 9 -21.48 18.38 -8.63
CA ASN A 9 -21.45 16.97 -8.27
C ASN A 9 -20.29 16.25 -8.98
N LYS A 10 -19.92 15.06 -8.49
CA LYS A 10 -18.80 14.27 -9.03
C LYS A 10 -18.90 14.02 -10.54
N LYS A 11 -20.11 13.80 -11.08
CA LYS A 11 -20.31 13.52 -12.51
C LYS A 11 -20.03 14.77 -13.36
N GLN A 12 -20.50 15.93 -12.90
CA GLN A 12 -20.25 17.21 -13.56
C GLN A 12 -18.77 17.58 -13.52
N PHE A 13 -18.10 17.37 -12.39
CA PHE A 13 -16.66 17.61 -12.27
C PHE A 13 -15.83 16.75 -13.24
N ILE A 14 -16.16 15.46 -13.36
CA ILE A 14 -15.49 14.57 -14.33
C ILE A 14 -15.75 15.03 -15.77
N LYS A 15 -16.94 15.55 -16.08
CA LYS A 15 -17.26 16.06 -17.41
C LYS A 15 -16.37 17.26 -17.75
N ILE A 16 -16.21 18.20 -16.82
CA ILE A 16 -15.33 19.36 -16.97
C ILE A 16 -13.88 18.92 -17.20
N ILE A 17 -13.37 17.95 -16.42
CA ILE A 17 -12.01 17.43 -16.60
C ILE A 17 -11.81 16.83 -18.00
N LYS A 18 -12.84 16.19 -18.57
CA LYS A 18 -12.76 15.61 -19.92
C LYS A 18 -12.74 16.65 -21.03
N GLU A 19 -13.29 17.83 -20.76
CA GLU A 19 -13.34 18.95 -21.70
C GLU A 19 -12.07 19.79 -21.67
N LEU A 20 -11.20 19.62 -20.66
CA LEU A 20 -9.87 20.23 -20.60
C LEU A 20 -8.98 19.76 -21.76
N ASP A 21 -8.04 20.61 -22.15
CA ASP A 21 -7.03 20.26 -23.13
C ASP A 21 -6.09 19.15 -22.61
N GLU A 22 -5.21 18.65 -23.45
CA GLU A 22 -4.32 17.55 -23.07
C GLU A 22 -3.29 17.98 -22.01
N ASN A 23 -2.77 19.20 -22.09
CA ASN A 23 -1.76 19.69 -21.17
C ASN A 23 -2.34 19.90 -19.76
N ASP A 24 -3.51 20.51 -19.64
CA ASP A 24 -4.16 20.74 -18.35
C ASP A 24 -4.58 19.43 -17.70
N ARG A 25 -5.07 18.46 -18.49
CA ARG A 25 -5.35 17.11 -17.97
C ARG A 25 -4.09 16.41 -17.45
N PHE A 26 -2.97 16.57 -18.16
CA PHE A 26 -1.70 15.99 -17.74
C PHE A 26 -1.17 16.66 -16.47
N GLN A 27 -1.31 17.98 -16.35
CA GLN A 27 -0.94 18.73 -15.15
C GLN A 27 -1.80 18.30 -13.94
N LEU A 28 -3.12 18.23 -14.12
CA LEU A 28 -4.06 17.76 -13.10
C LEU A 28 -3.72 16.32 -12.66
N TYR A 29 -3.40 15.44 -13.62
CA TYR A 29 -2.95 14.09 -13.33
C TYR A 29 -1.69 14.08 -12.46
N ASN A 30 -0.70 14.92 -12.76
CA ASN A 30 0.54 14.99 -12.00
C ASN A 30 0.33 15.49 -10.56
N GLU A 31 -0.52 16.48 -10.37
CA GLU A 31 -0.87 16.97 -9.03
C GLU A 31 -1.63 15.91 -8.21
N LEU A 32 -2.62 15.27 -8.82
CA LEU A 32 -3.36 14.16 -8.20
C LEU A 32 -2.44 12.97 -7.90
N LYS A 33 -1.50 12.66 -8.80
CA LYS A 33 -0.52 11.59 -8.60
C LYS A 33 0.38 11.86 -7.39
N LYS A 34 0.85 13.11 -7.23
CA LYS A 34 1.66 13.52 -6.07
C LYS A 34 0.89 13.40 -4.76
N SER A 35 -0.33 13.93 -4.69
CA SER A 35 -1.14 13.89 -3.47
C SER A 35 -1.56 12.46 -3.09
N LEU A 36 -1.83 11.60 -4.09
CA LEU A 36 -2.21 10.21 -3.86
C LEU A 36 -1.02 9.28 -3.63
N PHE A 37 0.23 9.77 -3.78
CA PHE A 37 1.44 8.94 -3.66
C PHE A 37 1.52 8.25 -2.30
N LEU A 38 1.43 9.01 -1.20
CA LEU A 38 1.52 8.45 0.16
C LEU A 38 0.46 7.38 0.42
N LYS A 39 -0.78 7.61 -0.03
CA LYS A 39 -1.87 6.64 0.14
C LYS A 39 -1.62 5.36 -0.65
N ARG A 40 -1.13 5.49 -1.89
CA ARG A 40 -0.77 4.34 -2.74
C ARG A 40 0.44 3.59 -2.18
N PHE A 41 1.45 4.32 -1.72
CA PHE A 41 2.64 3.76 -1.09
C PHE A 41 2.30 2.99 0.18
N ASN A 42 1.50 3.56 1.08
CA ASN A 42 1.05 2.88 2.28
C ASN A 42 0.19 1.65 1.99
N LYS A 43 -0.66 1.71 0.95
CA LYS A 43 -1.43 0.54 0.51
C LYS A 43 -0.50 -0.57 0.02
N LEU A 44 0.52 -0.20 -0.76
CA LEU A 44 1.51 -1.13 -1.30
C LEU A 44 2.39 -1.71 -0.18
N LEU A 45 2.82 -0.89 0.77
CA LEU A 45 3.55 -1.33 1.96
C LEU A 45 2.74 -2.34 2.77
N LYS A 46 1.44 -2.07 2.99
CA LYS A 46 0.55 -3.02 3.69
C LYS A 46 0.38 -4.34 2.93
N SER A 47 0.30 -4.30 1.60
CA SER A 47 0.19 -5.53 0.80
C SER A 47 1.52 -6.27 0.65
N ALA A 48 2.64 -5.57 0.75
CA ALA A 48 3.99 -6.15 0.64
C ALA A 48 4.55 -6.61 1.98
N LYS A 49 4.00 -6.10 3.10
CA LYS A 49 4.24 -6.69 4.42
C LYS A 49 3.71 -8.11 4.42
N THR A 50 4.64 -9.06 4.38
CA THR A 50 4.41 -10.42 4.86
C THR A 50 4.17 -10.38 6.36
N ASP A 51 3.48 -11.39 6.89
CA ASP A 51 3.38 -11.54 8.34
C ASP A 51 4.79 -11.58 8.93
N ASP A 52 5.09 -10.63 9.82
CA ASP A 52 6.37 -10.59 10.51
C ASP A 52 6.45 -11.83 11.41
N LEU A 53 7.46 -12.68 11.20
CA LEU A 53 7.73 -13.82 12.07
C LEU A 53 7.96 -13.33 13.49
N THR A 54 7.06 -13.70 14.39
CA THR A 54 7.20 -13.38 15.82
C THR A 54 8.34 -14.19 16.43
N PHE A 55 9.01 -13.64 17.44
CA PHE A 55 10.04 -14.38 18.18
C PHE A 55 9.53 -15.72 18.74
N GLY A 56 8.24 -15.80 19.08
CA GLY A 56 7.59 -17.03 19.52
C GLY A 56 7.47 -18.09 18.42
N GLU A 57 7.14 -17.69 17.18
CA GLU A 57 7.11 -18.60 16.02
C GLU A 57 8.52 -19.10 15.68
N ILE A 58 9.51 -18.21 15.70
CA ILE A 58 10.92 -18.58 15.51
C ILE A 58 11.36 -19.58 16.59
N THR A 59 11.05 -19.31 17.85
CA THR A 59 11.42 -20.19 18.97
C THR A 59 10.75 -21.56 18.84
N ARG A 60 9.47 -21.59 18.46
CA ARG A 60 8.72 -22.84 18.28
C ARG A 60 9.35 -23.72 17.19
N GLU A 61 9.72 -23.12 16.07
CA GLU A 61 10.35 -23.84 14.95
C GLU A 61 11.77 -24.30 15.31
N VAL A 62 12.55 -23.49 16.02
CA VAL A 62 13.89 -23.90 16.47
C VAL A 62 13.80 -25.06 17.47
N GLU A 63 12.85 -25.01 18.41
CA GLU A 63 12.66 -26.06 19.40
C GLU A 63 12.08 -27.35 18.79
N SER A 64 11.21 -27.27 17.78
CA SER A 64 10.74 -28.46 17.06
C SER A 64 11.90 -29.18 16.36
N VAL A 65 12.75 -28.43 15.64
CA VAL A 65 13.93 -28.98 14.97
C VAL A 65 14.96 -29.50 15.97
N ARG A 66 15.14 -28.85 17.13
CA ARG A 66 16.03 -29.35 18.20
C ARG A 66 15.54 -30.69 18.75
N LYS A 67 14.25 -30.83 19.03
CA LYS A 67 13.65 -32.09 19.49
C LYS A 67 13.82 -33.19 18.44
N GLU A 68 13.50 -32.89 17.18
CA GLU A 68 13.65 -33.85 16.08
C GLU A 68 15.12 -34.31 15.93
N ARG A 69 16.10 -33.41 16.05
CA ARG A 69 17.52 -33.77 15.99
C ARG A 69 17.97 -34.61 17.19
N PHE A 70 17.44 -34.31 18.37
CA PHE A 70 17.72 -35.08 19.58
C PHE A 70 17.17 -36.51 19.47
N GLU A 71 15.91 -36.65 19.05
CA GLU A 71 15.25 -37.95 18.84
C GLU A 71 15.95 -38.78 17.75
N ASN A 72 16.47 -38.13 16.70
CA ASN A 72 17.19 -38.77 15.61
C ASN A 72 18.69 -38.97 15.87
N GLY A 73 19.20 -38.63 17.07
CA GLY A 73 20.60 -38.85 17.46
C GLY A 73 21.63 -38.05 16.64
N ARG A 74 21.23 -36.97 15.97
CA ARG A 74 22.12 -36.15 15.09
C ARG A 74 22.71 -34.93 15.80
N GLN A 75 22.88 -34.99 17.11
CA GLN A 75 23.42 -33.87 17.89
C GLN A 75 24.95 -33.88 17.80
N ILE A 76 25.52 -32.98 16.99
CA ILE A 76 26.96 -32.73 16.92
C ILE A 76 27.26 -31.63 17.95
N TYR A 77 28.10 -31.95 18.94
CA TYR A 77 28.62 -31.01 19.95
C TYR A 77 29.59 -30.01 19.35
#